data_AF-A0A0B1SM11-F1
#
_entry.id   AF-A0A0B1SM11-F1
#
_cell.length_a   1.000
_cell.length_b   1.000
_cell.length_c   1.000
_cell.angle_alpha   90.00
_cell.angle_beta   90.00
_cell.angle_gamma   90.00
#
_symmetry.space_group_name_H-M   'P 1'
#
loop_
_entity.id
_entity.type
_entity.pdbx_description
1 polymer ?
#
loop_
_entity_poly.entity_id
_entity_poly.type
_entity_poly.pdbx_seq_one_letter_code
_entity_poly.pdbx_strand_id
1 'polypeptide(L)'
;MAFFSGCPPCGSKDPYFTHVESTKLISLYCRDREHFHGKFRTGGKSGPSDRQTLLQDWAKEILSLGFSTRSAEQVEEKLKMK
;
A
#
# COMPACT_ATOMS: atom_id res chain seq x y z
N MET A 1 0.98 -25.66 -26.73
CA MET A 1 2.17 -25.29 -25.94
C MET A 1 1.76 -24.18 -24.99
N ALA A 2 1.76 -24.43 -23.69
CA ALA A 2 1.39 -23.45 -22.69
C ALA A 2 2.52 -22.41 -22.53
N PHE A 3 2.25 -21.16 -22.87
CA PHE A 3 3.10 -20.03 -22.49
C PHE A 3 2.88 -19.78 -21.00
N PHE A 4 3.63 -20.48 -20.14
CA PHE A 4 3.89 -20.00 -18.79
C PHE A 4 4.88 -18.83 -18.93
N SER A 5 4.36 -17.62 -19.17
CA SER A 5 5.11 -16.42 -18.84
C SER A 5 5.32 -16.43 -17.34
N GLY A 6 6.48 -16.92 -16.92
CA GLY A 6 6.93 -16.85 -15.54
C GLY A 6 6.96 -15.38 -15.12
N CYS A 7 6.00 -14.99 -14.29
CA CYS A 7 6.26 -13.88 -13.37
C CYS A 7 7.51 -14.27 -12.57
N PRO A 8 8.57 -13.44 -12.55
CA PRO A 8 9.66 -13.67 -11.62
C PRO A 8 9.11 -13.73 -10.19
N PRO A 9 9.71 -14.50 -9.28
CA PRO A 9 9.36 -14.43 -7.87
C PRO A 9 9.82 -13.06 -7.34
N CYS A 10 8.97 -12.04 -7.49
CA CYS A 10 9.18 -10.70 -6.95
C CYS A 10 8.98 -10.72 -5.42
N GLY A 11 9.87 -11.43 -4.74
CA GLY A 11 9.93 -11.59 -3.29
C GLY A 11 11.18 -10.98 -2.68
N SER A 12 11.88 -10.10 -3.40
CA SER A 12 12.92 -9.29 -2.78
C SER A 12 12.23 -8.35 -1.79
N LYS A 13 12.51 -8.52 -0.49
CA LYS A 13 12.22 -7.51 0.52
C LYS A 13 13.15 -6.33 0.26
N ASP A 14 12.88 -5.57 -0.80
CA ASP A 14 13.67 -4.40 -1.11
C ASP A 14 13.39 -3.37 0.01
N PRO A 15 14.39 -2.83 0.71
CA PRO A 15 14.14 -1.90 1.80
C PRO A 15 13.67 -0.52 1.29
N TYR A 16 13.75 -0.26 -0.02
CA TYR A 16 13.46 1.04 -0.60
C TYR A 16 12.24 0.98 -1.52
N PHE A 17 11.38 2.00 -1.43
CA PHE A 17 10.34 2.22 -2.43
C PHE A 17 10.99 2.84 -3.67
N THR A 18 10.73 2.25 -4.84
CA THR A 18 11.13 2.86 -6.11
C THR A 18 10.40 4.18 -6.33
N HIS A 19 10.88 4.98 -7.28
CA HIS A 19 10.24 6.25 -7.64
C HIS A 19 8.78 6.03 -8.11
N VAL A 20 8.53 4.95 -8.86
CA VAL A 20 7.20 4.62 -9.37
C VAL A 20 6.24 4.25 -8.23
N GLU A 21 6.66 3.37 -7.32
CA GLU A 21 5.86 3.00 -6.15
C GLU A 21 5.60 4.22 -5.26
N SER A 22 6.60 5.07 -5.05
CA SER A 22 6.48 6.29 -4.24
C SER A 22 5.48 7.27 -4.84
N THR A 23 5.53 7.51 -6.16
CA THR A 23 4.60 8.41 -6.84
C THR A 23 3.17 7.89 -6.80
N LYS A 24 2.97 6.58 -7.03
CA LYS A 24 1.67 5.94 -6.92
C LYS A 24 1.14 6.03 -5.49
N LEU A 25 1.98 5.74 -4.49
CA LEU A 25 1.61 5.82 -3.08
C LEU A 25 1.20 7.25 -2.68
N ILE A 26 1.95 8.27 -3.11
CA ILE A 26 1.60 9.67 -2.86
C ILE A 26 0.26 10.02 -3.52
N SER A 27 0.00 9.54 -4.74
CA SER A 27 -1.27 9.76 -5.42
C SER A 27 -2.45 9.14 -4.67
N LEU A 28 -2.30 7.89 -4.20
CA LEU A 28 -3.32 7.21 -3.40
C LEU A 28 -3.54 7.93 -2.06
N TYR A 29 -2.45 8.30 -1.39
CA TYR A 29 -2.53 9.07 -0.16
C TYR A 29 -3.22 10.42 -0.35
N CYS A 30 -2.94 11.16 -1.42
CA CYS A 30 -3.62 12.43 -1.70
C CYS A 30 -5.11 12.23 -1.98
N ARG A 31 -5.48 11.17 -2.71
CA ARG A 31 -6.87 10.84 -3.04
C ARG A 31 -7.69 10.58 -1.78
N ASP A 32 -7.15 9.76 -0.89
CA ASP A 32 -7.85 9.30 0.30
C ASP A 32 -7.38 10.02 1.58
N ARG A 33 -6.69 11.16 1.45
CA ARG A 33 -6.08 11.92 2.56
C ARG A 33 -7.10 12.28 3.63
N GLU A 34 -8.26 12.74 3.19
CA GLU A 34 -9.35 13.16 4.07
C GLU A 34 -9.95 11.97 4.82
N HIS A 35 -9.99 10.79 4.20
CA HIS A 35 -10.39 9.57 4.88
C HIS A 35 -9.28 9.14 5.84
N PHE A 36 -8.03 9.08 5.41
CA PHE A 36 -6.88 8.64 6.21
C PHE A 36 -6.63 9.49 7.48
N HIS A 37 -6.81 10.82 7.39
CA HIS A 37 -6.70 11.77 8.51
C HIS A 37 -8.05 12.19 9.09
N GLY A 38 -9.13 11.68 8.53
CA GLY A 38 -10.48 11.99 8.98
C GLY A 38 -10.64 11.56 10.43
N LYS A 39 -11.41 12.34 11.21
CA LYS A 39 -11.85 11.91 12.53
C LYS A 39 -12.82 10.75 12.32
N PHE A 40 -12.30 9.53 12.23
CA PHE A 40 -13.11 8.32 12.22
C PHE A 40 -13.96 8.37 13.49
N ARG A 41 -15.28 8.43 13.32
CA ARG A 41 -16.20 8.39 14.46
C ARG A 41 -15.97 7.05 15.12
N THR A 42 -15.27 7.06 16.25
CA THR A 42 -14.98 5.92 17.11
C THR A 42 -16.29 5.43 17.73
N GLY A 43 -17.17 4.89 16.89
CA GLY A 43 -18.48 4.35 17.25
C GLY A 43 -18.40 2.84 17.22
N GLY A 44 -17.84 2.27 18.28
CA GLY A 44 -17.97 0.87 18.71
C GLY A 44 -18.22 -0.19 17.63
N LYS A 45 -17.15 -0.74 17.06
CA LYS A 45 -17.12 -2.15 16.60
C LYS A 45 -15.67 -2.56 16.34
N SER A 46 -15.26 -3.69 16.90
CA SER A 46 -13.91 -4.26 16.80
C SER A 46 -13.57 -4.77 15.38
N GLY A 47 -13.60 -3.89 14.38
CA GLY A 47 -13.14 -4.14 13.02
C GLY A 47 -11.80 -3.46 12.73
N PRO A 48 -11.08 -3.85 11.66
CA PRO A 48 -9.90 -3.12 11.21
C PRO A 48 -10.28 -1.66 10.94
N SER A 49 -9.47 -0.73 11.42
CA SER A 49 -9.74 0.70 11.20
C SER A 49 -9.75 0.99 9.70
N ASP A 50 -10.59 1.91 9.22
CA ASP A 50 -10.58 2.38 7.82
C ASP A 50 -9.16 2.72 7.34
N ARG A 51 -8.33 3.28 8.23
CA ARG A 51 -6.89 3.48 8.00
C ARG A 51 -6.14 2.19 7.63
N GLN A 52 -6.34 1.11 8.38
CA GLN A 52 -5.73 -0.18 8.07
C GLN A 52 -6.25 -0.76 6.75
N THR A 53 -7.55 -0.61 6.47
CA THR A 53 -8.15 -1.02 5.20
C THR A 53 -7.52 -0.27 4.02
N LEU A 54 -7.35 1.06 4.14
CA LEU A 54 -6.68 1.89 3.13
C LEU A 54 -5.23 1.46 2.93
N LEU A 55 -4.47 1.22 4.01
CA LEU A 55 -3.07 0.78 3.91
C LEU A 55 -2.95 -0.60 3.23
N GLN A 56 -3.89 -1.52 3.49
CA GLN A 56 -3.94 -2.81 2.81
C GLN A 56 -4.29 -2.66 1.33
N ASP A 57 -5.22 -1.77 1.00
CA ASP A 57 -5.59 -1.48 -0.39
C ASP A 57 -4.43 -0.87 -1.17
N TRP A 58 -3.75 0.12 -0.59
CA TRP A 58 -2.57 0.73 -1.19
C TRP A 58 -1.41 -0.26 -1.36
N ALA A 59 -1.20 -1.15 -0.40
CA ALA A 59 -0.23 -2.24 -0.52
C ALA A 59 -0.52 -3.15 -1.72
N LYS A 60 -1.80 -3.47 -1.97
CA LYS A 60 -2.22 -4.27 -3.14
C LYS A 60 -2.02 -3.50 -4.45
N GLU A 61 -2.38 -2.22 -4.48
CA GLU A 61 -2.17 -1.35 -5.65
C GLU A 61 -0.68 -1.25 -6.01
N ILE A 62 0.20 -1.14 -5.01
CA ILE A 62 1.65 -1.10 -5.20
C ILE A 62 2.17 -2.46 -5.65
N LEU A 63 1.68 -3.55 -5.07
CA LEU A 63 1.99 -4.91 -5.51
C LEU A 63 1.58 -5.13 -6.98
N SER A 64 0.46 -4.55 -7.42
CA SER A 64 0.00 -4.63 -8.81
C SER A 64 0.94 -3.98 -9.81
N LEU A 65 1.90 -3.15 -9.37
CA LEU A 65 2.94 -2.60 -10.23
C LEU A 65 4.04 -3.63 -10.58
N GLY A 66 4.05 -4.80 -9.92
CA GLY A 66 4.94 -5.92 -10.25
C GLY A 66 6.35 -5.84 -9.66
N PHE A 67 6.63 -4.87 -8.79
CA PHE A 67 7.97 -4.68 -8.20
C PHE A 67 8.23 -5.60 -7.01
N SER A 68 7.54 -5.38 -5.88
CA SER A 68 7.77 -6.09 -4.64
C SER A 68 6.56 -6.04 -3.72
N THR A 69 6.35 -7.09 -2.93
CA THR A 69 5.28 -7.12 -1.94
C THR A 69 5.59 -6.15 -0.81
N ARG A 70 4.75 -5.12 -0.67
CA ARG A 70 4.79 -4.15 0.42
C ARG A 70 3.75 -4.50 1.46
N SER A 71 4.15 -4.55 2.72
CA SER A 71 3.19 -4.66 3.82
C SER A 71 2.55 -3.31 4.11
N ALA A 72 1.33 -3.33 4.64
CA ALA A 72 0.61 -2.12 5.09
C ALA A 72 1.46 -1.26 6.06
N GLU A 73 2.23 -1.89 6.96
CA GLU A 73 3.17 -1.20 7.85
C GLU A 73 4.29 -0.46 7.10
N GLN A 74 4.88 -1.06 6.06
CA GLN A 74 5.94 -0.40 5.28
C GLN A 74 5.42 0.82 4.52
N VAL A 75 4.18 0.71 4.02
CA VAL A 75 3.48 1.81 3.36
C VAL A 75 3.21 2.94 4.35
N GLU A 76 2.77 2.60 5.56
CA GLU A 76 2.54 3.56 6.63
C GLU A 76 3.82 4.29 7.07
N GLU A 77 4.90 3.55 7.33
CA GLU A 77 6.20 4.10 7.70
C GLU A 77 6.73 5.05 6.64
N LYS A 78 6.57 4.70 5.36
CA LYS A 78 6.97 5.55 4.23
C LYS A 78 6.21 6.88 4.19
N LEU A 79 4.94 6.89 4.59
CA LEU A 79 4.12 8.10 4.66
C LEU A 79 4.43 8.97 5.88
N LYS A 80 4.82 8.36 7.00
CA LYS A 80 5.25 9.06 8.22
C LYS A 80 6.62 9.73 8.08
N MET A 81 7.50 9.17 7.24
CA MET A 81 8.86 9.69 6.99
C MET A 81 8.93 10.90 6.03
N LYS A 82 7.79 11.55 5.70
CA LYS A 82 7.74 12.67 4.75
C LYS A 82 7.86 14.03 5.43
#